data_AF-A0A351UJG6-F1
#
_entry.id   AF-A0A351UJG6-F1
#
_cell.length_a   1.000
_cell.length_b   1.000
_cell.length_c   1.000
_cell.angle_alpha   90.00
_cell.angle_beta   90.00
_cell.angle_gamma   90.00
#
_symmetry.space_group_name_H-M   'P 1'
#
loop_
_entity.id
_entity.type
_entity.pdbx_description
1 polymer ?
#
loop_
_entity_poly.entity_id
_entity_poly.type
_entity_poly.pdbx_seq_one_letter_code
_entity_poly.pdbx_strand_id
1 'polypeptide(L)'
;TAMADWGDGTGVWLVDWLREKNAIVKFDSAIKTPSAFAIEGTGAAKRPVILINEDIKARTDGYKYYSALIAREAATLMHIGMPDSAERQFMVNSCSAQVFFEMWGTRMELPVFSGVRDEELGDQISTWVENGPDSGADAVSFRTGKKLLKTLISETELAISQATQDGTDAAALQKKLAALKNEQAYYNKEFKQRETYWWSMHQPR
;
A
#
# COMPACT_ATOMS: atom_id res chain seq x y z
N THR A 1 4.04 -9.73 10.98
CA THR A 1 4.58 -8.87 12.05
C THR A 1 3.41 -8.13 12.63
N ALA A 2 3.15 -8.24 13.94
CA ALA A 2 2.07 -7.50 14.56
C ALA A 2 2.34 -5.99 14.37
N MET A 3 1.35 -5.25 13.87
CA MET A 3 1.46 -3.80 13.79
C MET A 3 1.58 -3.24 15.23
N ALA A 4 2.47 -2.25 15.42
CA ALA A 4 2.87 -1.69 16.71
C ALA A 4 1.67 -1.17 17.55
N ASP A 5 1.92 -1.01 18.86
CA ASP A 5 0.98 -0.51 19.86
C ASP A 5 0.18 0.71 19.37
N TRP A 6 -1.08 0.78 19.77
CA TRP A 6 -2.14 1.66 19.26
C TRP A 6 -1.85 3.18 19.33
N GLY A 7 -0.69 3.59 19.86
CA GLY A 7 -0.23 4.98 19.92
C GLY A 7 0.83 5.38 18.90
N ASP A 8 1.48 4.43 18.20
CA ASP A 8 2.55 4.73 17.25
C ASP A 8 2.02 5.01 15.83
N GLY A 9 2.53 6.09 15.22
CA GLY A 9 2.25 6.51 13.85
C GLY A 9 2.57 5.45 12.79
N THR A 10 1.89 5.51 11.65
CA THR A 10 2.21 4.68 10.48
C THR A 10 3.63 4.94 10.00
N GLY A 11 4.15 6.16 10.10
CA GLY A 11 5.56 6.46 9.85
C GLY A 11 6.52 5.70 10.76
N VAL A 12 6.22 5.57 12.05
CA VAL A 12 7.05 4.81 13.02
C VAL A 12 7.07 3.33 12.65
N TRP A 13 5.90 2.77 12.38
CA TRP A 13 5.76 1.37 11.98
C TRP A 13 6.51 1.06 10.68
N LEU A 14 6.45 1.94 9.69
CA LEU A 14 7.20 1.78 8.44
C LEU A 14 8.70 1.83 8.67
N VAL A 15 9.19 2.73 9.53
CA VAL A 15 10.61 2.81 9.89
C VAL A 15 11.07 1.52 10.56
N ASP A 16 10.28 0.96 11.46
CA ASP A 16 10.63 -0.30 12.13
C ASP A 16 10.62 -1.49 11.17
N TRP A 17 9.65 -1.54 10.24
CA TRP A 17 9.66 -2.55 9.18
C TRP A 17 10.90 -2.42 8.28
N LEU A 18 11.27 -1.20 7.88
CA LEU A 18 12.47 -0.96 7.07
C LEU A 18 13.74 -1.42 7.80
N ARG A 19 13.84 -1.15 9.11
CA ARG A 19 14.95 -1.62 9.96
C ARG A 19 14.98 -3.15 10.06
N GLU A 20 13.84 -3.78 10.32
CA GLU A 20 13.70 -5.24 10.41
C GLU A 20 14.15 -5.93 9.12
N LYS A 21 13.84 -5.33 7.96
CA LYS A 21 14.21 -5.87 6.64
C LYS A 21 15.59 -5.46 6.14
N ASN A 22 16.37 -4.73 6.95
CA ASN A 22 17.66 -4.15 6.53
C ASN A 22 17.52 -3.38 5.21
N ALA A 23 16.41 -2.66 5.05
CA ALA A 23 16.07 -1.94 3.84
C ALA A 23 16.89 -0.66 3.70
N ILE A 24 17.11 -0.23 2.47
CA ILE A 24 17.80 1.04 2.17
C ILE A 24 16.80 2.01 1.58
N VAL A 25 16.86 3.26 2.04
CA VAL A 25 16.23 4.40 1.37
C VAL A 25 17.33 5.32 0.86
N LYS A 26 17.34 5.64 -0.43
CA LYS A 26 18.33 6.56 -1.02
C LYS A 26 17.72 7.46 -2.08
N PHE A 27 18.32 8.64 -2.21
CA PHE A 27 18.05 9.53 -3.35
C PHE A 27 18.92 9.09 -4.53
N ASP A 28 18.33 9.05 -5.71
CA ASP A 28 18.96 8.54 -6.93
C ASP A 28 18.60 9.44 -8.12
N SER A 29 19.61 9.99 -8.80
CA SER A 29 19.45 10.84 -9.99
C SER A 29 19.21 10.05 -11.28
N ALA A 30 19.39 8.72 -11.25
CA ALA A 30 19.14 7.85 -12.39
C ALA A 30 17.65 7.56 -12.60
N ILE A 31 16.83 7.59 -11.54
CA ILE A 31 15.39 7.35 -11.68
C ILE A 31 14.69 8.59 -12.26
N LYS A 32 13.73 8.34 -13.17
CA LYS A 32 12.94 9.41 -13.82
C LYS A 32 11.54 9.54 -13.23
N THR A 33 11.04 8.51 -12.58
CA THR A 33 9.81 8.56 -11.78
C THR A 33 10.09 9.21 -10.42
N PRO A 34 9.06 9.72 -9.71
CA PRO A 34 9.24 10.32 -8.39
C PRO A 34 9.88 9.37 -7.37
N SER A 35 9.51 8.10 -7.42
CA SER A 35 10.10 7.03 -6.63
C SER A 35 10.00 5.69 -7.36
N ALA A 36 10.72 4.70 -6.82
CA ALA A 36 10.65 3.30 -7.22
C ALA A 36 11.13 2.42 -6.06
N PHE A 37 10.88 1.12 -6.14
CA PHE A 37 11.52 0.13 -5.28
C PHE A 37 12.24 -0.95 -6.08
N ALA A 38 13.21 -1.58 -5.44
CA ALA A 38 13.90 -2.77 -5.91
C ALA A 38 14.13 -3.76 -4.76
N ILE A 39 14.48 -4.99 -5.11
CA ILE A 39 15.00 -5.98 -4.16
C ILE A 39 16.42 -6.29 -4.62
N GLU A 40 17.41 -5.86 -3.85
CA GLU A 40 18.82 -6.13 -4.12
C GLU A 40 19.27 -7.44 -3.46
N GLY A 41 20.27 -8.09 -4.04
CA GLY A 41 20.90 -9.29 -3.47
C GLY A 41 20.21 -10.61 -3.82
N THR A 42 20.77 -11.71 -3.28
CA THR A 42 20.31 -13.08 -3.54
C THR A 42 20.24 -13.89 -2.24
N GLY A 43 19.30 -14.84 -2.15
CA GLY A 43 19.15 -15.69 -0.98
C GLY A 43 18.90 -14.91 0.31
N ALA A 44 19.70 -15.19 1.35
CA ALA A 44 19.61 -14.52 2.65
C ALA A 44 20.08 -13.05 2.66
N ALA A 45 20.79 -12.61 1.60
CA ALA A 45 21.22 -11.22 1.46
C ALA A 45 20.20 -10.33 0.73
N LYS A 46 19.00 -10.85 0.45
CA LYS A 46 17.93 -10.06 -0.17
C LYS A 46 17.50 -8.94 0.77
N ARG A 47 17.51 -7.70 0.28
CA ARG A 47 17.00 -6.54 1.01
C ARG A 47 16.16 -5.63 0.11
N PRO A 48 15.10 -5.00 0.64
CA PRO A 48 14.38 -3.98 -0.10
C PRO A 48 15.21 -2.70 -0.25
N VAL A 49 15.07 -2.03 -1.38
CA VAL A 49 15.65 -0.71 -1.63
C VAL A 49 14.57 0.20 -2.18
N ILE A 50 14.40 1.35 -1.52
CA ILE A 50 13.50 2.42 -1.92
C ILE A 50 14.34 3.55 -2.51
N LEU A 51 13.99 3.96 -3.71
CA LEU A 51 14.65 5.00 -4.49
C LEU A 51 13.72 6.20 -4.57
N ILE A 52 14.22 7.38 -4.20
CA ILE A 52 13.52 8.65 -4.39
C ILE A 52 14.30 9.48 -5.40
N ASN A 53 13.61 10.15 -6.32
CA ASN A 53 14.29 10.99 -7.29
C ASN A 53 15.05 12.12 -6.59
N GLU A 54 16.34 12.26 -6.89
CA GLU A 54 17.23 13.23 -6.26
C GLU A 54 16.78 14.69 -6.46
N ASP A 55 16.06 15.00 -7.55
CA ASP A 55 15.53 16.33 -7.84
C ASP A 55 14.52 16.83 -6.77
N ILE A 56 13.97 15.91 -5.97
CA ILE A 56 13.02 16.21 -4.90
C ILE A 56 13.72 16.76 -3.64
N LYS A 57 15.01 16.41 -3.43
CA LYS A 57 15.76 16.74 -2.21
C LYS A 57 15.98 18.24 -2.00
N ALA A 58 16.06 19.00 -3.08
CA ALA A 58 16.39 20.43 -3.04
C ALA A 58 15.19 21.35 -2.72
N ARG A 59 14.01 20.80 -2.41
CA ARG A 59 12.76 21.56 -2.26
C ARG A 59 12.45 21.86 -0.79
N THR A 60 12.05 23.11 -0.51
CA THR A 60 11.47 23.52 0.79
C THR A 60 10.24 22.66 1.08
N ASP A 61 10.12 22.12 2.30
CA ASP A 61 9.07 21.17 2.69
C ASP A 61 8.94 19.91 1.82
N GLY A 62 9.98 19.55 1.05
CA GLY A 62 10.03 18.32 0.26
C GLY A 62 9.90 17.05 1.11
N TYR A 63 10.11 17.15 2.42
CA TYR A 63 10.03 16.03 3.36
C TYR A 63 8.64 15.43 3.50
N LYS A 64 7.57 16.21 3.34
CA LYS A 64 6.21 15.65 3.35
C LYS A 64 6.01 14.76 2.14
N TYR A 65 6.47 15.24 0.98
CA TYR A 65 6.35 14.57 -0.30
C TYR A 65 7.21 13.30 -0.35
N TYR A 66 8.51 13.39 -0.09
CA TYR A 66 9.35 12.21 -0.14
C TYR A 66 9.01 11.20 0.95
N SER A 67 8.50 11.62 2.12
CA SER A 67 8.03 10.68 3.16
C SER A 67 6.80 9.89 2.69
N ALA A 68 5.85 10.56 2.02
CA ALA A 68 4.70 9.89 1.43
C ALA A 68 5.10 8.91 0.31
N LEU A 69 6.06 9.28 -0.53
CA LEU A 69 6.63 8.38 -1.54
C LEU A 69 7.34 7.17 -0.89
N ILE A 70 8.15 7.38 0.14
CA ILE A 70 8.79 6.28 0.89
C ILE A 70 7.72 5.34 1.45
N ALA A 71 6.65 5.88 2.03
CA ALA A 71 5.55 5.10 2.56
C ALA A 71 4.83 4.27 1.48
N ARG A 72 4.61 4.86 0.31
CA ARG A 72 4.04 4.15 -0.86
C ARG A 72 4.89 2.95 -1.26
N GLU A 73 6.19 3.15 -1.44
CA GLU A 73 7.10 2.10 -1.89
C GLU A 73 7.27 1.03 -0.81
N ALA A 74 7.40 1.43 0.45
CA ALA A 74 7.49 0.51 1.59
C ALA A 74 6.22 -0.34 1.70
N ALA A 75 5.03 0.26 1.69
CA ALA A 75 3.76 -0.47 1.75
C ALA A 75 3.60 -1.44 0.55
N THR A 76 4.05 -1.03 -0.65
CA THR A 76 4.03 -1.90 -1.82
C THR A 76 4.89 -3.15 -1.63
N LEU A 77 6.07 -3.00 -1.03
CA LEU A 77 6.96 -4.11 -0.68
C LEU A 77 6.39 -4.97 0.46
N MET A 78 5.75 -4.36 1.46
CA MET A 78 5.14 -5.06 2.59
C MET A 78 4.01 -6.00 2.13
N HIS A 79 3.21 -5.52 1.19
CA HIS A 79 2.07 -6.26 0.64
C HIS A 79 2.41 -6.98 -0.68
N ILE A 80 3.69 -7.20 -1.00
CA ILE A 80 4.10 -7.85 -2.26
C ILE A 80 3.58 -9.28 -2.41
N GLY A 81 3.36 -9.98 -1.29
CA GLY A 81 2.80 -11.33 -1.25
C GLY A 81 1.28 -11.38 -1.44
N MET A 82 0.60 -10.23 -1.33
CA MET A 82 -0.83 -10.14 -1.55
C MET A 82 -1.13 -10.15 -3.05
N PRO A 83 -2.26 -10.77 -3.48
CA PRO A 83 -2.71 -10.69 -4.86
C PRO A 83 -2.87 -9.22 -5.28
N ASP A 84 -2.69 -8.96 -6.58
CA ASP A 84 -2.96 -7.64 -7.13
C ASP A 84 -4.48 -7.36 -7.10
N SER A 85 -4.95 -6.76 -6.01
CA SER A 85 -6.36 -6.48 -5.73
C SER A 85 -6.56 -5.01 -5.35
N ALA A 86 -7.81 -4.59 -5.38
CA ALA A 86 -8.17 -3.24 -4.96
C ALA A 86 -7.90 -2.98 -3.47
N GLU A 87 -8.08 -3.99 -2.61
CA GLU A 87 -7.70 -3.93 -1.18
C GLU A 87 -6.20 -3.72 -0.99
N ARG A 88 -5.35 -4.46 -1.74
CA ARG A 88 -3.89 -4.28 -1.68
C ARG A 88 -3.51 -2.85 -2.03
N GLN A 89 -4.05 -2.32 -3.13
CA GLN A 89 -3.76 -0.96 -3.55
C GLN A 89 -4.30 0.07 -2.55
N PHE A 90 -5.49 -0.15 -1.96
CA PHE A 90 -6.03 0.73 -0.93
C PHE A 90 -5.14 0.79 0.32
N MET A 91 -4.57 -0.33 0.76
CA MET A 91 -3.60 -0.35 1.88
C MET A 91 -2.34 0.47 1.58
N VAL A 92 -1.84 0.41 0.33
CA VAL A 92 -0.71 1.24 -0.11
C VAL A 92 -1.07 2.73 -0.12
N ASN A 93 -2.23 3.08 -0.68
CA ASN A 93 -2.73 4.46 -0.72
C ASN A 93 -2.89 5.02 0.70
N SER A 94 -3.44 4.21 1.60
CA SER A 94 -3.63 4.53 3.02
C SER A 94 -2.29 4.83 3.72
N CYS A 95 -1.27 3.99 3.57
CA CYS A 95 0.04 4.24 4.19
C CYS A 95 0.66 5.56 3.70
N SER A 96 0.54 5.83 2.40
CA SER A 96 1.04 7.07 1.78
C SER A 96 0.31 8.29 2.34
N ALA A 97 -1.01 8.22 2.45
CA ALA A 97 -1.85 9.28 2.98
C ALA A 97 -1.57 9.56 4.46
N GLN A 98 -1.49 8.52 5.29
CA GLN A 98 -1.22 8.66 6.72
C GLN A 98 0.11 9.34 6.97
N VAL A 99 1.19 8.88 6.33
CA VAL A 99 2.51 9.51 6.49
C VAL A 99 2.51 10.95 5.97
N PHE A 100 1.80 11.24 4.88
CA PHE A 100 1.67 12.61 4.40
C PHE A 100 1.06 13.54 5.46
N PHE A 101 -0.04 13.12 6.10
CA PHE A 101 -0.72 13.90 7.14
C PHE A 101 0.04 13.93 8.47
N GLU A 102 0.74 12.86 8.84
CA GLU A 102 1.66 12.83 10.00
C GLU A 102 2.80 13.85 9.86
N MET A 103 3.26 14.08 8.62
CA MET A 103 4.26 15.10 8.31
C MET A 103 3.66 16.48 8.06
N TRP A 104 2.46 16.76 8.57
CA TRP A 104 1.76 18.05 8.44
C TRP A 104 1.41 18.43 7.00
N GLY A 105 1.18 17.43 6.14
CA GLY A 105 0.58 17.63 4.83
C GLY A 105 -0.88 18.07 4.95
N THR A 106 -1.37 18.79 3.95
CA THR A 106 -2.73 19.34 3.91
C THR A 106 -3.42 19.01 2.59
N ARG A 107 -4.75 19.00 2.58
CA ARG A 107 -5.52 18.76 1.34
C ARG A 107 -5.31 19.83 0.27
N MET A 108 -4.98 21.07 0.68
CA MET A 108 -4.70 22.17 -0.25
C MET A 108 -3.40 21.97 -1.03
N GLU A 109 -2.49 21.14 -0.53
CA GLU A 109 -1.25 20.76 -1.20
C GLU A 109 -1.47 19.66 -2.26
N LEU A 110 -2.69 19.13 -2.46
CA LEU A 110 -2.93 18.08 -3.45
C LEU A 110 -3.42 18.69 -4.78
N PRO A 111 -2.89 18.26 -5.95
CA PRO A 111 -1.80 17.30 -6.18
C PRO A 111 -0.39 17.96 -6.26
N VAL A 112 -0.23 19.17 -5.73
CA VAL A 112 1.01 19.97 -5.85
C VAL A 112 1.74 20.04 -4.50
N PHE A 113 2.63 19.09 -4.28
CA PHE A 113 3.39 18.92 -3.04
C PHE A 113 4.62 19.82 -3.06
N SER A 114 4.60 20.89 -2.27
CA SER A 114 5.74 21.81 -2.15
C SER A 114 6.24 22.32 -3.52
N GLY A 115 5.30 22.59 -4.43
CA GLY A 115 5.57 23.04 -5.79
C GLY A 115 5.84 21.94 -6.83
N VAL A 116 5.79 20.65 -6.45
CA VAL A 116 5.91 19.51 -7.37
C VAL A 116 4.52 18.92 -7.64
N ARG A 117 4.11 18.88 -8.91
CA ARG A 117 2.87 18.23 -9.32
C ARG A 117 3.08 16.73 -9.43
N ASP A 118 2.32 15.96 -8.66
CA ASP A 118 2.26 14.50 -8.72
C ASP A 118 0.79 14.07 -8.60
N GLU A 119 0.14 13.91 -9.76
CA GLU A 119 -1.28 13.58 -9.83
C GLU A 119 -1.55 12.17 -9.32
N GLU A 120 -0.63 11.24 -9.54
CA GLU A 120 -0.76 9.87 -9.08
C GLU A 120 -0.78 9.80 -7.55
N LEU A 121 0.22 10.41 -6.89
CA LEU A 121 0.24 10.45 -5.43
C LEU A 121 -0.97 11.24 -4.88
N GLY A 122 -1.32 12.36 -5.52
CA GLY A 122 -2.49 13.15 -5.17
C GLY A 122 -3.79 12.34 -5.19
N ASP A 123 -4.00 11.53 -6.24
CA ASP A 123 -5.16 10.66 -6.38
C ASP A 123 -5.17 9.51 -5.36
N GLN A 124 -4.00 8.95 -5.06
CA GLN A 124 -3.84 7.91 -4.03
C GLN A 124 -4.25 8.45 -2.65
N ILE A 125 -3.74 9.63 -2.26
CA ILE A 125 -4.10 10.28 -1.00
C ILE A 125 -5.58 10.67 -0.98
N SER A 126 -6.10 11.23 -2.07
CA SER A 126 -7.51 11.63 -2.16
C SER A 126 -8.46 10.44 -2.05
N THR A 127 -8.10 9.29 -2.62
CA THR A 127 -8.87 8.04 -2.48
C THR A 127 -9.04 7.65 -1.03
N TRP A 128 -8.00 7.79 -0.20
CA TRP A 128 -8.07 7.54 1.23
C TRP A 128 -8.96 8.55 1.97
N VAL A 129 -8.76 9.84 1.71
CA VAL A 129 -9.50 10.92 2.38
C VAL A 129 -11.01 10.83 2.10
N GLU A 130 -11.39 10.56 0.85
CA GLU A 130 -12.79 10.60 0.40
C GLU A 130 -13.60 9.36 0.78
N ASN A 131 -12.97 8.19 0.88
CA ASN A 131 -13.70 6.91 0.92
C ASN A 131 -13.50 6.14 2.23
N GLY A 132 -12.43 6.44 2.98
CA GLY A 132 -12.08 5.74 4.22
C GLY A 132 -11.93 4.22 4.05
N PRO A 133 -11.78 3.46 5.14
CA PRO A 133 -11.55 2.02 5.09
C PRO A 133 -12.76 1.19 4.63
N ASP A 134 -13.97 1.72 4.77
CA ASP A 134 -15.18 0.98 4.40
C ASP A 134 -15.44 0.94 2.90
N SER A 135 -15.19 2.06 2.20
CA SER A 135 -15.46 2.18 0.76
C SER A 135 -14.20 2.34 -0.09
N GLY A 136 -13.02 2.44 0.53
CA GLY A 136 -11.76 2.70 -0.15
C GLY A 136 -11.39 1.67 -1.21
N ALA A 137 -11.52 0.39 -0.91
CA ALA A 137 -11.26 -0.67 -1.88
C ALA A 137 -12.25 -0.65 -3.06
N ASP A 138 -13.53 -0.35 -2.81
CA ASP A 138 -14.52 -0.24 -3.90
C ASP A 138 -14.20 0.97 -4.80
N ALA A 139 -13.77 2.10 -4.23
CA ALA A 139 -13.34 3.27 -4.99
C ALA A 139 -12.10 2.98 -5.85
N VAL A 140 -11.11 2.27 -5.30
CA VAL A 140 -9.95 1.80 -6.07
C VAL A 140 -10.39 0.88 -7.21
N SER A 141 -11.28 -0.07 -6.94
CA SER A 141 -11.79 -1.01 -7.95
C SER A 141 -12.47 -0.27 -9.11
N PHE A 142 -13.34 0.69 -8.80
CA PHE A 142 -14.01 1.52 -9.80
C PHE A 142 -13.05 2.35 -10.65
N ARG A 143 -12.03 2.99 -10.04
CA ARG A 143 -11.09 3.87 -10.75
C ARG A 143 -10.05 3.10 -11.58
N THR A 144 -9.58 1.96 -11.08
CA THR A 144 -8.43 1.24 -11.67
C THR A 144 -8.81 -0.03 -12.43
N GLY A 145 -10.05 -0.51 -12.28
CA GLY A 145 -10.47 -1.80 -12.80
C GLY A 145 -9.92 -3.01 -12.04
N LYS A 146 -9.16 -2.81 -10.95
CA LYS A 146 -8.66 -3.91 -10.11
C LYS A 146 -9.82 -4.66 -9.46
N LYS A 147 -9.72 -5.98 -9.41
CA LYS A 147 -10.74 -6.82 -8.75
C LYS A 147 -10.62 -6.72 -7.23
N LEU A 148 -11.76 -6.79 -6.55
CA LEU A 148 -11.82 -6.96 -5.11
C LEU A 148 -11.44 -8.41 -4.74
N LEU A 149 -10.91 -8.62 -3.54
CA LEU A 149 -10.60 -9.95 -3.01
C LEU A 149 -11.84 -10.84 -3.01
N LYS A 150 -13.02 -10.29 -2.70
CA LYS A 150 -14.29 -11.04 -2.73
C LYS A 150 -14.57 -11.62 -4.13
N THR A 151 -14.29 -10.84 -5.17
CA THR A 151 -14.47 -11.26 -6.57
C THR A 151 -13.44 -12.33 -6.94
N LEU A 152 -12.17 -12.14 -6.57
CA LEU A 152 -11.11 -13.13 -6.80
C LEU A 152 -11.40 -14.46 -6.10
N ILE A 153 -11.98 -14.42 -4.89
CA ILE A 153 -12.43 -15.61 -4.15
C ILE A 153 -13.54 -16.32 -4.91
N SER A 154 -14.61 -15.62 -5.28
CA SER A 154 -15.73 -16.22 -6.00
C SER A 154 -15.31 -16.84 -7.35
N GLU A 155 -14.42 -16.19 -8.10
CA GLU A 155 -13.86 -16.74 -9.33
C GLU A 155 -13.04 -18.01 -9.09
N THR A 156 -12.27 -18.04 -7.99
CA THR A 156 -11.47 -19.21 -7.63
C THR A 156 -12.36 -20.37 -7.14
N GLU A 157 -13.44 -20.09 -6.41
CA GLU A 157 -14.44 -21.10 -6.00
C GLU A 157 -15.17 -21.69 -7.21
N LEU A 158 -15.51 -20.87 -8.20
CA LEU A 158 -16.08 -21.33 -9.47
C LEU A 158 -15.09 -22.23 -10.23
N ALA A 159 -13.82 -21.82 -10.32
CA ALA A 159 -12.78 -22.60 -10.98
C ALA A 159 -12.55 -23.95 -10.30
N ILE A 160 -12.59 -24.02 -8.96
CA ILE A 160 -12.52 -25.28 -8.21
C ILE A 160 -13.72 -26.17 -8.53
N SER A 161 -14.91 -25.59 -8.59
CA SER A 161 -16.15 -26.32 -8.88
C SER A 161 -16.10 -26.95 -10.28
N GLN A 162 -15.64 -26.18 -11.28
CA GLN A 162 -15.41 -26.66 -12.65
C GLN A 162 -14.34 -27.75 -12.70
N ALA A 163 -13.17 -27.52 -12.09
CA ALA A 163 -12.10 -28.50 -12.05
C ALA A 163 -12.55 -29.84 -11.43
N THR A 164 -13.38 -29.77 -10.38
CA THR A 164 -13.95 -30.94 -9.71
C THR A 164 -14.95 -31.68 -10.61
N GLN A 165 -15.81 -30.94 -11.33
CA GLN A 165 -16.76 -31.52 -12.30
C GLN A 165 -16.03 -32.20 -13.47
N ASP A 166 -14.93 -31.60 -13.92
CA ASP A 166 -14.11 -32.09 -15.03
C ASP A 166 -13.16 -33.24 -14.62
N GLY A 167 -13.14 -33.62 -13.33
CA GLY A 167 -12.25 -34.66 -12.80
C GLY A 167 -10.76 -34.28 -12.82
N THR A 168 -10.46 -32.97 -12.84
CA THR A 168 -9.09 -32.44 -12.87
C THR A 168 -8.58 -32.08 -11.47
N ASP A 169 -7.26 -32.04 -11.30
CA ASP A 169 -6.64 -31.68 -10.02
C ASP A 169 -6.88 -30.20 -9.66
N ALA A 170 -7.62 -29.98 -8.57
CA ALA A 170 -7.95 -28.66 -8.04
C ALA A 170 -7.02 -28.21 -6.89
N ALA A 171 -5.99 -28.96 -6.50
CA ALA A 171 -5.18 -28.69 -5.32
C ALA A 171 -4.51 -27.29 -5.33
N ALA A 172 -3.98 -26.88 -6.49
CA ALA A 172 -3.38 -25.56 -6.64
C ALA A 172 -4.41 -24.42 -6.47
N LEU A 173 -5.63 -24.62 -6.97
CA LEU A 173 -6.73 -23.67 -6.83
C LEU A 173 -7.21 -23.60 -5.38
N GLN A 174 -7.29 -24.72 -4.67
CA GLN A 174 -7.63 -24.76 -3.25
C GLN A 174 -6.60 -24.02 -2.40
N LYS A 175 -5.30 -24.20 -2.67
CA LYS A 175 -4.23 -23.45 -2.00
C LYS A 175 -4.35 -21.95 -2.27
N LYS A 176 -4.64 -21.56 -3.52
CA LYS A 176 -4.89 -20.16 -3.89
C LYS A 176 -6.11 -19.59 -3.15
N LEU A 177 -7.21 -20.33 -3.10
CA LEU A 177 -8.42 -19.93 -2.39
C LEU A 177 -8.16 -19.68 -0.90
N ALA A 178 -7.43 -20.59 -0.25
CA ALA A 178 -7.05 -20.43 1.15
C ALA A 178 -6.22 -19.16 1.38
N ALA A 179 -5.25 -18.88 0.51
CA ALA A 179 -4.48 -17.64 0.56
C ALA A 179 -5.37 -16.41 0.40
N LEU A 180 -6.25 -16.36 -0.60
CA LEU A 180 -7.18 -15.25 -0.82
C LEU A 180 -8.10 -15.01 0.39
N LYS A 181 -8.62 -16.08 1.00
CA LYS A 181 -9.46 -15.99 2.21
C LYS A 181 -8.69 -15.46 3.42
N ASN A 182 -7.42 -15.85 3.58
CA ASN A 182 -6.55 -15.32 4.64
C ASN A 182 -6.31 -13.82 4.44
N GLU A 183 -5.99 -13.39 3.21
CA GLU A 183 -5.77 -11.97 2.90
C GLU A 183 -7.05 -11.14 3.12
N GLN A 184 -8.22 -11.67 2.74
CA GLN A 184 -9.47 -10.98 2.98
C GLN A 184 -9.82 -10.90 4.48
N ALA A 185 -9.48 -11.95 5.25
CA ALA A 185 -9.65 -11.92 6.70
C ALA A 185 -8.73 -10.88 7.36
N TYR A 186 -7.46 -10.82 6.95
CA TYR A 186 -6.51 -9.80 7.40
C TYR A 186 -7.02 -8.39 7.09
N TYR A 187 -7.42 -8.13 5.85
CA TYR A 187 -7.94 -6.83 5.45
C TYR A 187 -9.15 -6.41 6.30
N ASN A 188 -10.13 -7.30 6.46
CA ASN A 188 -11.38 -6.99 7.17
C ASN A 188 -11.23 -6.87 8.69
N LYS A 189 -10.36 -7.67 9.31
CA LYS A 189 -10.25 -7.75 10.77
C LYS A 189 -9.12 -6.91 11.33
N GLU A 190 -7.97 -6.89 10.68
CA GLU A 190 -6.79 -6.22 11.22
C GLU A 190 -6.62 -4.84 10.59
N PHE A 191 -6.56 -4.77 9.26
CA PHE A 191 -6.30 -3.51 8.58
C PHE A 191 -7.45 -2.52 8.80
N LYS A 192 -8.69 -2.87 8.42
CA LYS A 192 -9.84 -1.95 8.51
C LYS A 192 -10.06 -1.40 9.93
N GLN A 193 -9.89 -2.22 10.97
CA GLN A 193 -10.10 -1.77 12.34
C GLN A 193 -9.09 -0.70 12.76
N ARG A 194 -7.80 -0.95 12.48
CA ARG A 194 -6.73 0.03 12.72
C ARG A 194 -6.93 1.28 11.87
N GLU A 195 -7.32 1.07 10.63
CA GLU A 195 -7.50 2.14 9.66
C GLU A 195 -8.66 3.07 10.01
N THR A 196 -9.77 2.53 10.52
CA THR A 196 -10.89 3.34 10.99
C THR A 196 -10.47 4.25 12.14
N TYR A 197 -9.65 3.74 13.07
CA TYR A 197 -9.11 4.55 14.15
C TYR A 197 -8.25 5.70 13.62
N TRP A 198 -7.26 5.41 12.77
CA TRP A 198 -6.40 6.41 12.15
C TRP A 198 -7.17 7.44 11.34
N TRP A 199 -8.06 6.98 10.46
CA TRP A 199 -8.88 7.83 9.61
C TRP A 199 -9.78 8.75 10.46
N SER A 200 -10.35 8.26 11.57
CA SER A 200 -11.17 9.09 12.44
C SER A 200 -10.40 10.19 13.18
N MET A 201 -9.13 9.95 13.55
CA MET A 201 -8.30 10.93 14.26
C MET A 201 -7.67 11.96 13.33
N HIS A 202 -7.28 11.53 12.14
CA HIS A 202 -6.51 12.32 11.18
C HIS A 202 -7.32 12.70 9.95
N GLN A 203 -8.65 12.54 9.97
CA GLN A 203 -9.51 13.05 8.91
C GLN A 203 -9.26 14.55 8.78
N PRO A 204 -8.69 15.02 7.66
CA PRO A 204 -8.49 16.45 7.49
C PRO A 204 -9.86 17.05 7.21
N ARG A 205 -10.36 17.84 8.17
CA ARG A 205 -11.60 18.62 8.05
C ARG A 205 -11.58 19.50 6.80
#